data_AF-A0AA40THJ5-F1
#
_entry.id   AF-A0AA40THJ5-F1
#
_cell.length_a   1.000
_cell.length_b   1.000
_cell.length_c   1.000
_cell.angle_alpha   90.00
_cell.angle_beta   90.00
_cell.angle_gamma   90.00
#
_symmetry.space_group_name_H-M   'P 1'
#
loop_
_entity.id
_entity.type
_entity.pdbx_description
1 polymer ?
#
loop_
_entity_poly.entity_id
_entity_poly.type
_entity_poly.pdbx_seq_one_letter_code
_entity_poly.pdbx_strand_id
1 'polypeptide(L)'
;PQTARMAKGASLISSPAAYHAKIGFIMGSLIFPYNRITNNDMSVEGYNFIRSLPGYLITGFRVEAVVWFILIILISCLIFMENIV
;
A
#
# COMPACT_ATOMS: atom_id res chain seq x y z
N PRO A 1 -1.45 -12.79 13.58
CA PRO A 1 -0.74 -11.62 13.00
C PRO A 1 -1.38 -10.28 13.41
N GLN A 2 -0.59 -9.30 13.86
CA GLN A 2 -1.12 -7.98 14.22
C GLN A 2 -1.81 -7.30 13.02
N THR A 3 -1.31 -7.51 11.81
CA THR A 3 -1.91 -7.09 10.53
C THR A 3 -3.32 -7.63 10.29
N ALA A 4 -3.58 -8.90 10.63
CA ALA A 4 -4.94 -9.47 10.55
C ALA A 4 -5.89 -8.89 11.63
N ARG A 5 -5.37 -8.50 12.80
CA ARG A 5 -6.15 -7.81 13.83
C ARG A 5 -6.47 -6.36 13.43
N MET A 6 -5.54 -5.66 12.78
CA MET A 6 -5.74 -4.33 12.20
C MET A 6 -6.79 -4.34 11.06
N ALA A 7 -6.86 -5.42 10.28
CA ALA A 7 -7.90 -5.59 9.28
C ALA A 7 -9.29 -5.89 9.89
N LYS A 8 -9.35 -6.64 11.00
CA LYS A 8 -10.60 -6.99 11.71
C LYS A 8 -11.20 -5.83 12.51
N GLY A 9 -10.38 -4.85 12.94
CA GLY A 9 -10.82 -3.62 13.61
C GLY A 9 -11.18 -2.45 12.68
N ALA A 10 -11.24 -2.69 11.37
CA ALA A 10 -11.29 -1.65 10.32
C ALA A 10 -12.57 -0.78 10.27
N SER A 11 -13.49 -0.93 11.21
CA SER A 11 -14.63 -0.01 11.38
C SER A 11 -14.20 1.35 11.96
N LEU A 12 -13.06 1.41 12.67
CA LEU A 12 -12.54 2.63 13.32
C LEU A 12 -11.01 2.63 13.27
N ILE A 13 -10.42 3.10 12.16
CA ILE A 13 -8.97 3.30 12.13
C ILE A 13 -8.66 4.55 12.96
N SER A 14 -8.01 4.35 14.10
CA SER A 14 -7.80 5.38 15.14
C SER A 14 -6.78 6.46 14.75
N SER A 15 -6.03 6.30 13.65
CA SER A 15 -5.12 7.33 13.15
C SER A 15 -4.83 7.22 11.64
N PRO A 16 -4.57 8.35 10.96
CA PRO A 16 -4.16 8.38 9.55
C PRO A 16 -2.95 7.48 9.24
N ALA A 17 -1.99 7.39 10.16
CA ALA A 17 -0.78 6.57 9.98
C ALA A 17 -1.09 5.06 9.91
N ALA A 18 -2.03 4.58 10.73
CA ALA A 18 -2.42 3.18 10.72
C ALA A 18 -3.21 2.80 9.44
N TYR A 19 -4.02 3.73 8.94
CA TYR A 19 -4.66 3.57 7.62
C TYR A 19 -3.60 3.46 6.54
N HIS A 20 -2.63 4.38 6.55
CA HIS A 20 -1.55 4.43 5.58
C HIS A 20 -0.73 3.15 5.50
N ALA A 21 -0.32 2.61 6.65
CA ALA A 21 0.42 1.36 6.72
C ALA A 21 -0.39 0.22 6.10
N LYS A 22 -1.69 0.13 6.42
CA LYS A 22 -2.58 -0.91 5.86
C LYS A 22 -2.72 -0.81 4.34
N ILE A 23 -2.94 0.40 3.82
CA ILE A 23 -3.05 0.63 2.38
C ILE A 23 -1.74 0.30 1.68
N GLY A 24 -0.61 0.77 2.22
CA GLY A 24 0.73 0.45 1.72
C GLY A 24 1.00 -1.05 1.66
N PHE A 25 0.57 -1.81 2.67
CA PHE A 25 0.70 -3.28 2.68
C PHE A 25 -0.13 -3.96 1.58
N ILE A 26 -1.37 -3.51 1.35
CA ILE A 26 -2.24 -4.06 0.30
C ILE A 26 -1.65 -3.73 -1.08
N MET A 27 -1.32 -2.45 -1.32
CA MET A 27 -0.72 -2.00 -2.57
C MET A 27 0.60 -2.72 -2.86
N GLY A 28 1.49 -2.84 -1.87
CA GLY A 28 2.77 -3.55 -1.99
C GLY A 28 2.58 -5.01 -2.41
N SER A 29 1.58 -5.70 -1.86
CA SER A 29 1.24 -7.09 -2.22
C SER A 29 0.68 -7.25 -3.64
N LEU A 30 0.07 -6.19 -4.18
CA LEU A 30 -0.49 -6.17 -5.53
C LEU A 30 0.56 -5.83 -6.59
N ILE A 31 1.51 -4.94 -6.26
CA ILE A 31 2.52 -4.40 -7.19
C ILE A 31 3.76 -5.29 -7.23
N PHE A 32 4.28 -5.70 -6.08
CA PHE A 32 5.56 -6.39 -5.98
C PHE A 32 5.40 -7.89 -5.75
N PRO A 33 6.35 -8.72 -6.22
CA PRO A 33 6.49 -10.10 -5.77
C PRO A 33 6.70 -10.14 -4.25
N TYR A 34 6.23 -11.23 -3.61
CA TYR A 34 6.40 -11.43 -2.18
C TYR A 34 7.87 -11.28 -1.76
N ASN A 35 8.14 -10.34 -0.85
CA ASN A 35 9.46 -10.16 -0.26
C ASN A 35 9.34 -9.58 1.15
N ARG A 36 10.36 -9.81 1.99
CA ARG A 36 10.33 -9.38 3.40
C ARG A 36 10.51 -7.88 3.60
N ILE A 37 10.82 -7.12 2.56
CA ILE A 37 10.98 -5.66 2.65
C ILE A 37 9.60 -4.99 2.54
N THR A 38 8.87 -5.26 1.46
CA THR A 38 7.53 -4.67 1.24
C THR A 38 6.41 -5.43 1.93
N ASN A 39 6.60 -6.72 2.23
CA ASN A 39 5.63 -7.57 2.92
C ASN A 39 6.15 -7.98 4.31
N ASN A 40 6.87 -7.07 4.98
CA ASN A 40 7.36 -7.30 6.34
C ASN A 40 6.21 -7.71 7.27
N ASP A 41 6.44 -8.71 8.13
CA ASP A 41 5.45 -9.30 9.04
C ASP A 41 4.17 -9.89 8.39
N MET A 42 4.13 -10.03 7.07
CA MET A 42 3.06 -10.72 6.35
C MET A 42 3.45 -12.16 6.06
N SER A 43 2.54 -13.10 6.29
CA SER A 43 2.77 -14.48 5.85
C SER A 43 2.51 -14.62 4.35
N VAL A 44 3.10 -15.65 3.72
CA VAL A 44 2.89 -15.94 2.30
C VAL A 44 1.40 -16.19 2.01
N GLU A 45 0.67 -16.79 2.94
CA GLU A 45 -0.78 -17.00 2.83
C GLU A 45 -1.55 -15.68 2.82
N GLY A 46 -1.15 -14.72 3.66
CA GLY A 46 -1.75 -13.38 3.68
C GLY A 46 -1.52 -12.63 2.37
N TYR A 47 -0.31 -12.73 1.82
CA TYR A 47 0.02 -12.19 0.50
C TYR A 47 -0.81 -12.83 -0.61
N ASN A 48 -0.90 -14.16 -0.62
CA ASN A 48 -1.67 -14.92 -1.63
C ASN A 48 -3.18 -14.63 -1.51
N PHE A 49 -3.70 -14.46 -0.30
CA PHE A 49 -5.09 -14.07 -0.07
C PHE A 49 -5.40 -12.71 -0.71
N ILE A 50 -4.55 -11.70 -0.52
CA ILE A 50 -4.77 -10.38 -1.14
C ILE A 50 -4.80 -10.51 -2.68
N ARG A 51 -3.92 -11.33 -3.25
CA ARG A 51 -3.85 -11.53 -4.70
C ARG A 51 -4.95 -12.41 -5.27
N SER A 52 -5.61 -13.22 -4.45
CA SER A 52 -6.77 -14.03 -4.86
C SER A 52 -8.10 -13.28 -4.73
N LEU A 53 -8.10 -12.06 -4.16
CA LEU A 53 -9.30 -11.25 -4.07
C LEU A 53 -9.86 -10.91 -5.47
N PRO A 54 -11.20 -10.91 -5.62
CA PRO A 54 -11.84 -10.44 -6.83
C PRO A 54 -11.38 -9.04 -7.26
N GLY A 55 -11.20 -8.85 -8.57
CA GLY A 55 -10.67 -7.62 -9.17
C GLY A 55 -11.38 -6.35 -8.68
N TYR A 56 -12.70 -6.37 -8.59
CA TYR A 56 -13.50 -5.22 -8.15
C TYR A 56 -13.20 -4.75 -6.72
N LEU A 57 -12.74 -5.65 -5.83
CA LEU A 57 -12.34 -5.30 -4.46
C LEU A 57 -10.94 -4.68 -4.41
N ILE A 58 -10.10 -4.93 -5.43
CA ILE A 58 -8.71 -4.47 -5.45
C ILE A 58 -8.45 -3.31 -6.41
N THR A 59 -9.40 -2.99 -7.30
CA THR A 59 -9.28 -1.88 -8.27
C THR A 59 -8.96 -0.56 -7.58
N GLY A 60 -9.62 -0.25 -6.45
CA GLY A 60 -9.37 0.99 -5.70
C GLY A 60 -7.91 1.12 -5.27
N PHE A 61 -7.32 0.07 -4.69
CA PHE A 61 -5.91 0.08 -4.28
C PHE A 61 -4.95 0.17 -5.47
N ARG A 62 -5.30 -0.40 -6.63
CA ARG A 62 -4.48 -0.28 -7.85
C ARG A 62 -4.49 1.14 -8.39
N VAL A 63 -5.65 1.79 -8.42
CA VAL A 63 -5.77 3.20 -8.82
C VAL A 63 -4.98 4.08 -7.87
N GLU A 64 -5.13 3.86 -6.56
CA GLU A 64 -4.38 4.59 -5.54
C GLU A 64 -2.87 4.42 -5.75
N ALA A 65 -2.37 3.20 -5.95
CA ALA A 65 -0.95 2.96 -6.23
C ALA A 65 -0.41 3.77 -7.43
N VAL A 66 -1.19 3.88 -8.51
CA VAL A 66 -0.81 4.67 -9.69
C VAL A 66 -0.76 6.17 -9.35
N VAL A 67 -1.77 6.69 -8.64
CA VAL A 67 -1.80 8.10 -8.21
C VAL A 67 -0.60 8.42 -7.33
N TRP A 68 -0.27 7.54 -6.41
CA TRP A 68 0.91 7.64 -5.53
C TRP A 68 2.21 7.71 -6.32
N PHE A 69 2.38 6.84 -7.30
CA PHE A 69 3.57 6.82 -8.14
C PHE A 69 3.73 8.12 -8.94
N ILE A 70 2.65 8.61 -9.55
CA ILE A 70 2.64 9.89 -10.29
C ILE A 70 2.98 11.06 -9.35
N LEU A 71 2.41 11.07 -8.15
CA LEU A 71 2.65 12.12 -7.15
C LEU A 71 4.13 12.16 -6.71
N ILE A 72 4.76 11.01 -6.49
CA ILE A 72 6.19 10.92 -6.13
C ILE A 72 7.06 11.50 -7.24
N ILE A 73 6.77 11.20 -8.51
CA ILE A 73 7.49 11.77 -9.66
C ILE A 73 7.33 13.29 -9.69
N LEU A 74 6.10 13.79 -9.57
CA LEU A 74 5.82 15.23 -9.59
C LEU A 74 6.55 15.98 -8.47
N ILE A 75 6.50 15.46 -7.24
CA ILE A 75 7.22 16.03 -6.10
C ILE A 75 8.73 16.01 -6.35
N SER A 76 9.27 14.92 -6.87
CA SER A 76 10.71 14.81 -7.17
C SER A 76 11.14 15.82 -8.23
N CYS A 77 10.34 16.01 -9.28
CA CYS A 77 10.57 17.02 -10.31
C CYS A 77 10.51 18.44 -9.74
N LEU A 78 9.54 18.75 -8.87
CA LEU A 78 9.42 20.06 -8.22
C LEU A 78 10.68 20.35 -7.39
N ILE A 79 11.09 19.42 -6.53
CA ILE A 79 12.30 19.55 -5.71
C ILE A 79 13.52 19.76 -6.61
N PHE A 80 13.67 18.98 -7.68
CA PHE A 80 14.79 19.13 -8.60
C PHE A 80 14.82 20.51 -9.26
N MET A 81 13.67 21.03 -9.70
CA MET A 81 13.57 22.37 -10.28
C MET A 81 13.91 23.47 -9.26
N GLU A 82 13.41 23.37 -8.02
CA GLU A 82 13.71 24.33 -6.95
C GLU A 82 15.20 24.34 -6.55
N ASN A 83 15.91 23.22 -6.69
CA ASN A 83 17.34 23.14 -6.35
C ASN A 83 18.27 23.52 -7.52
N ILE A 84 17.71 23.77 -8.72
CA ILE A 84 18.46 24.23 -9.90
C ILE A 84 18.39 25.75 -10.08
N VAL A 85 17.28 26.36 -9.65
CA VAL A 85 17.07 27.82 -9.65
C VAL A 85 17.73 28.45 -8.44
#